data_AF-A0A7C5CRS9-F1
#
_entry.id   AF-A0A7C5CRS9-F1
#
_cell.length_a   1.000
_cell.length_b   1.000
_cell.length_c   1.000
_cell.angle_alpha   90.00
_cell.angle_beta   90.00
_cell.angle_gamma   90.00
#
_symmetry.space_group_name_H-M   'P 1'
#
loop_
_entity.id
_entity.type
_entity.pdbx_description
1 polymer ?
#
loop_
_entity_poly.entity_id
_entity_poly.type
_entity_poly.pdbx_seq_one_letter_code
_entity_poly.pdbx_strand_id
1 'polypeptide(L)' 'MALWKCQKCGYSKESRCKPRKCPECEGREFAKE' A
#
# COMPACT_ATOMS: atom_id res chain seq x y z
N MET A 1 -9.76 5.78 8.36
CA MET A 1 -8.94 5.06 7.35
C MET A 1 -7.50 5.55 7.47
N ALA A 2 -6.55 4.90 6.79
CA ALA A 2 -5.18 5.37 6.64
C ALA A 2 -4.77 5.30 5.16
N LEU A 3 -3.89 6.20 4.73
CA LEU A 3 -3.32 6.17 3.40
C LEU A 3 -2.12 5.22 3.42
N TRP A 4 -2.16 4.19 2.56
CA TRP A 4 -1.11 3.19 2.48
C TRP A 4 -0.36 3.35 1.17
N LYS A 5 0.93 3.64 1.24
CA LYS A 5 1.79 3.77 0.07
C LYS A 5 2.72 2.58 -0.07
N CYS A 6 2.72 1.98 -1.25
CA CYS A 6 3.63 0.90 -1.60
C CYS A 6 5.05 1.46 -1.73
N GLN A 7 5.99 0.90 -0.97
CA GLN A 7 7.39 1.32 -0.99
C GLN A 7 8.13 0.84 -2.24
N LYS A 8 7.60 -0.13 -2.97
CA LYS A 8 8.23 -0.65 -4.20
C LYS A 8 7.90 0.14 -5.45
N CYS A 9 6.61 0.48 -5.64
CA CYS A 9 6.14 1.13 -6.88
C CYS A 9 5.51 2.51 -6.65
N GLY A 10 5.28 2.93 -5.41
CA GLY A 10 4.66 4.22 -5.09
C GLY A 10 3.12 4.22 -5.06
N TYR A 11 2.47 3.09 -5.33
CA TYR A 11 0.99 2.99 -5.32
C TYR A 11 0.38 3.36 -3.97
N SER A 12 -0.53 4.34 -3.95
CA SER A 12 -1.24 4.81 -2.75
C SER A 12 -2.68 4.30 -2.72
N LYS A 13 -3.09 3.72 -1.59
CA LYS A 13 -4.46 3.25 -1.35
C LYS A 13 -4.96 3.67 0.02
N GLU A 14 -6.11 4.33 0.06
CA GLU A 14 -6.80 4.59 1.31
C GLU A 14 -7.54 3.32 1.77
N SER A 15 -7.22 2.83 2.97
CA SER A 15 -7.92 1.72 3.57
C SER A 15 -7.80 1.72 5.10
N ARG A 16 -8.75 1.11 5.79
CA ARG A 16 -8.69 0.96 7.24
C ARG A 16 -7.54 0.04 7.68
N CYS A 17 -7.23 -0.98 6.88
CA CYS A 17 -6.21 -1.98 7.19
C CYS A 17 -5.06 -1.95 6.18
N LYS A 18 -3.87 -2.36 6.60
CA LYS A 18 -2.69 -2.45 5.73
C LYS A 18 -2.96 -3.39 4.54
N PRO A 19 -2.77 -2.94 3.29
CA PRO A 19 -2.89 -3.79 2.12
C PRO A 19 -1.92 -4.97 2.19
N ARG A 20 -2.41 -6.18 1.90
CA ARG A 20 -1.59 -7.40 1.88
C ARG A 20 -0.77 -7.56 0.60
N LYS A 21 -1.26 -7.02 -0.52
CA LYS A 21 -0.66 -7.15 -1.85
C LYS A 21 -0.89 -5.87 -2.64
N CYS A 22 0.14 -5.43 -3.34
CA CYS A 22 0.07 -4.30 -4.25
C CYS A 22 -0.53 -4.74 -5.59
N PRO A 23 -1.54 -4.02 -6.12
CA PRO A 23 -2.13 -4.36 -7.41
C PRO A 23 -1.17 -4.09 -8.59
N GLU A 24 -0.17 -3.23 -8.44
CA GLU A 24 0.73 -2.87 -9.54
C GLU A 24 2.01 -3.72 -9.60
N CYS A 25 2.67 -3.93 -8.46
CA CYS A 25 3.96 -4.62 -8.41
C CYS A 25 3.93 -5.92 -7.61
N GLU A 26 2.75 -6.34 -7.15
CA GLU A 26 2.55 -7.54 -6.32
C GLU A 26 3.31 -7.55 -4.98
N GLY A 27 3.99 -6.44 -4.65
CA GLY A 27 4.73 -6.26 -3.40
C GLY A 27 3.82 -6.22 -2.18
N ARG A 28 4.39 -6.49 -1.01
CA ARG A 28 3.66 -6.51 0.29
C ARG A 28 4.09 -5.39 1.22
N GLU A 29 4.98 -4.53 0.74
CA GLU A 29 5.61 -3.47 1.51
C GLU A 29 4.82 -2.18 1.34
N PHE A 30 3.93 -1.94 2.31
CA PHE A 30 3.14 -0.73 2.44
C PHE A 30 3.53 0.02 3.72
N ALA A 31 3.80 1.31 3.57
CA ALA A 31 3.95 2.25 4.68
C ALA A 31 2.66 3.05 4.84
N LYS A 32 2.36 3.44 6.08
CA LYS A 32 1.28 4.39 6.36
C LYS A 32 1.81 5.80 6.11
N GLU A 33 1.18 6.52 5.20
CA GLU A 33 1.29 7.99 5.09
C GLU A 33 0.29 8.66 6.04
#